data_AF-A0A434TBJ8-F1
#
_entry.id   AF-A0A434TBJ8-F1
#
_cell.length_a   1.000
_cell.length_b   1.000
_cell.length_c   1.000
_cell.angle_alpha   90.00
_cell.angle_beta   90.00
_cell.angle_gamma   90.00
#
_symmetry.space_group_name_H-M   'P 1'
#
loop_
_entity.id
_entity.type
_entity.pdbx_description
1 polymer ?
#
loop_
_entity_poly.entity_id
_entity_poly.type
_entity_poly.pdbx_seq_one_letter_code
_entity_poly.pdbx_strand_id
1 'polypeptide(L)'
;MRFGELFKVDPEEAIDNLDRTFEMKLEAFHTLYDVSKGLFPYFGNGDTTVLLAVRNAIHHRNHPLFHSLNRRLYLDTDLDRWCGASFLLASHPTLHG
;
A
#
# COMPACT_ATOMS: atom_id res chain seq x y z
N MET A 1 -1.12 20.12 4.67
CA MET A 1 -1.20 19.44 5.98
C MET A 1 -0.26 18.26 5.98
N ARG A 2 0.41 17.97 7.11
CA ARG A 2 1.15 16.70 7.28
C ARG A 2 0.13 15.57 7.52
N PHE A 3 0.45 14.33 7.13
CA PHE A 3 -0.46 13.17 7.24
C PHE A 3 -1.21 13.12 8.59
N GLY A 4 -0.50 13.26 9.71
CA GLY A 4 -1.11 13.16 11.04
C GLY A 4 -2.07 14.30 11.43
N GLU A 5 -2.00 15.46 10.78
CA GLU A 5 -2.98 16.54 10.97
C GLU A 5 -4.23 16.28 10.13
N LEU A 6 -4.03 15.87 8.87
CA LEU A 6 -5.12 15.53 7.97
C LEU A 6 -5.90 14.33 8.51
N PHE A 7 -5.22 13.29 8.98
CA PHE A 7 -5.85 12.09 9.52
C PHE A 7 -6.78 12.37 10.70
N LYS A 8 -6.52 13.40 11.52
CA LYS A 8 -7.40 13.75 12.65
C LYS A 8 -8.70 14.41 12.22
N VAL A 9 -8.72 15.02 11.04
CA VAL A 9 -9.86 15.78 10.51
C VAL A 9 -10.60 14.98 9.46
N ASP A 10 -9.85 14.32 8.58
CA ASP A 10 -10.32 13.47 7.49
C ASP A 10 -9.39 12.24 7.33
N PRO A 11 -9.70 11.14 8.05
CA PRO A 11 -8.96 9.88 7.93
C PRO A 11 -9.01 9.26 6.53
N GLU A 12 -10.12 9.42 5.81
CA GLU A 12 -10.31 8.86 4.46
C GLU A 12 -9.37 9.54 3.47
N GLU A 13 -9.40 10.87 3.40
CA GLU A 13 -8.52 11.63 2.52
C GLU A 13 -7.04 11.44 2.88
N ALA A 14 -6.72 11.33 4.17
CA ALA A 14 -5.35 11.06 4.62
C ALA A 14 -4.81 9.71 4.12
N ILE A 15 -5.63 8.66 4.19
CA ILE A 15 -5.26 7.31 3.73
C ILE A 15 -5.20 7.26 2.21
N ASP A 16 -6.18 7.82 1.52
CA ASP A 16 -6.20 7.85 0.05
C ASP A 16 -4.97 8.57 -0.51
N ASN A 17 -4.56 9.67 0.12
CA ASN A 17 -3.34 10.39 -0.26
C ASN A 17 -2.07 9.57 -0.01
N LEU A 18 -2.01 8.82 1.09
CA LEU A 18 -0.88 7.95 1.42
C LEU A 18 -0.77 6.79 0.41
N ASP A 19 -1.88 6.11 0.15
CA ASP A 19 -1.96 5.00 -0.81
C ASP A 19 -1.60 5.46 -2.22
N ARG A 20 -2.13 6.61 -2.65
CA ARG A 20 -1.80 7.21 -3.95
C ARG A 20 -0.33 7.60 -4.06
N THR A 21 0.28 8.06 -2.98
CA THR A 21 1.73 8.35 -2.96
C THR A 21 2.55 7.07 -3.13
N PHE A 22 2.14 5.97 -2.50
CA PHE A 22 2.81 4.68 -2.66
C PHE A 22 2.67 4.13 -4.08
N GLU A 23 1.45 4.20 -4.66
CA GLU A 23 1.19 3.85 -6.05
C GLU A 23 2.07 4.63 -7.03
N MET A 24 2.20 5.95 -6.85
CA MET A 24 3.06 6.78 -7.70
C MET A 24 4.51 6.34 -7.69
N LYS A 25 5.03 5.90 -6.54
CA LYS A 25 6.41 5.37 -6.43
C LYS A 25 6.54 4.05 -7.18
N LEU A 26 5.56 3.17 -7.06
CA LEU A 26 5.53 1.89 -7.76
C LEU A 26 5.41 2.08 -9.29
N GLU A 27 4.62 3.05 -9.73
CA GLU A 27 4.51 3.38 -11.15
C GLU A 27 5.79 4.00 -11.71
N ALA A 28 6.47 4.86 -10.95
CA ALA A 28 7.78 5.38 -11.32
C ALA A 28 8.83 4.26 -11.44
N PHE A 29 8.79 3.28 -10.51
CA PHE A 29 9.65 2.11 -10.57
C PHE A 29 9.35 1.24 -11.81
N HIS A 30 8.07 1.04 -12.15
CA HIS A 30 7.71 0.29 -13.35
C HIS A 30 8.11 1.03 -14.64
N THR A 31 7.99 2.35 -14.66
CA THR A 31 8.47 3.18 -15.78
C THR A 31 9.98 2.98 -16.00
N LEU A 32 10.76 2.91 -14.91
CA LEU A 32 12.18 2.58 -14.97
C LEU A 32 12.41 1.17 -15.53
N TYR A 33 11.65 0.18 -15.07
CA TYR A 33 11.70 -1.18 -15.61
C TYR A 33 11.45 -1.21 -17.12
N ASP A 34 10.43 -0.51 -17.61
CA ASP A 34 10.06 -0.54 -19.02
C ASP A 34 11.20 -0.10 -19.95
N VAL A 35 11.97 0.91 -19.53
CA VAL A 35 13.09 1.45 -20.32
C VAL A 35 14.42 0.74 -20.09
N SER A 36 14.57 -0.04 -19.01
CA SER A 36 15.87 -0.60 -18.60
C SER A 36 15.90 -2.12 -18.39
N LYS A 37 14.79 -2.83 -18.62
CA LYS A 37 14.72 -4.30 -18.53
C LYS A 37 15.70 -5.07 -19.42
N GLY A 38 16.26 -4.44 -20.45
CA GLY A 38 17.35 -5.00 -21.27
C GLY A 38 18.74 -4.88 -20.64
N LEU A 39 18.89 -4.05 -19.60
CA LEU A 39 20.16 -3.73 -18.92
C LEU A 39 20.26 -4.38 -17.53
N PHE A 40 19.12 -4.70 -16.91
CA PHE A 40 19.07 -5.27 -15.56
C PHE A 40 18.04 -6.42 -15.48
N PRO A 41 18.38 -7.57 -14.85
CA PRO A 41 17.46 -8.70 -14.72
C PRO A 41 16.50 -8.50 -13.54
N TYR A 42 15.46 -7.69 -13.73
CA TYR A 42 14.45 -7.37 -12.69
C TYR A 42 13.77 -8.60 -12.07
N PHE A 43 13.51 -9.64 -12.85
CA PHE A 43 12.90 -10.89 -12.34
C PHE A 43 13.92 -11.87 -11.76
N GLY A 44 15.23 -11.57 -11.87
CA GLY A 44 16.30 -12.32 -11.21
C GLY A 44 16.60 -11.84 -9.79
N ASN A 45 16.02 -10.71 -9.37
CA ASN A 45 16.22 -10.11 -8.05
C ASN A 45 14.87 -10.04 -7.32
N GLY A 46 14.84 -10.57 -6.10
CA GLY A 46 13.59 -10.77 -5.36
C GLY A 46 12.89 -9.46 -4.97
N ASP A 47 13.66 -8.46 -4.56
CA ASP A 47 13.21 -7.12 -4.22
C ASP A 47 12.50 -6.44 -5.40
N THR A 48 13.14 -6.39 -6.57
CA THR A 48 12.57 -5.75 -7.75
C THR A 48 11.38 -6.54 -8.30
N THR A 49 11.42 -7.87 -8.20
CA THR A 49 10.29 -8.74 -8.54
C THR A 49 9.07 -8.43 -7.68
N VAL A 50 9.25 -8.32 -6.36
CA VAL A 50 8.18 -7.99 -5.43
C VAL A 50 7.59 -6.62 -5.74
N LEU A 51 8.41 -5.60 -5.99
CA LEU A 51 7.91 -4.25 -6.34
C LEU A 51 7.07 -4.26 -7.62
N LEU A 52 7.51 -4.96 -8.67
CA LEU A 52 6.74 -5.10 -9.92
C LEU A 52 5.43 -5.87 -9.70
N ALA A 53 5.47 -6.96 -8.91
CA ALA A 53 4.29 -7.75 -8.61
C ALA A 53 3.24 -6.96 -7.82
N VAL A 54 3.67 -6.22 -6.79
CA VAL A 54 2.78 -5.36 -5.99
C VAL A 54 2.16 -4.27 -6.87
N ARG A 55 2.96 -3.58 -7.69
CA ARG A 55 2.46 -2.61 -8.67
C ARG A 55 1.38 -3.20 -9.56
N ASN A 56 1.64 -4.37 -10.14
CA ASN A 56 0.68 -5.04 -11.02
C ASN A 56 -0.61 -5.44 -10.30
N ALA A 57 -0.53 -5.82 -9.03
CA ALA A 57 -1.71 -6.16 -8.22
C ALA A 57 -2.60 -4.95 -7.92
N ILE A 58 -2.01 -3.77 -7.69
CA ILE A 58 -2.74 -2.54 -7.32
C ILE A 58 -3.18 -1.71 -8.55
N HIS A 59 -2.70 -2.01 -9.75
CA HIS A 59 -3.05 -1.29 -10.99
C HIS A 59 -4.57 -1.29 -11.31
N HIS A 60 -5.33 -2.24 -10.76
CA HIS A 60 -6.79 -2.32 -10.90
C HIS A 60 -7.59 -1.67 -9.74
N ARG A 61 -6.98 -0.72 -9.01
CA ARG A 61 -7.59 -0.04 -7.83
C ARG A 61 -8.98 0.56 -8.04
N ASN A 62 -9.33 0.94 -9.27
CA ASN A 62 -10.63 1.55 -9.58
C ASN A 62 -11.78 0.51 -9.61
N HIS A 63 -11.52 -0.72 -9.17
CA HIS A 63 -12.53 -1.76 -9.03
C HIS A 63 -13.29 -1.60 -7.70
N PRO A 64 -14.63 -1.67 -7.67
CA PRO A 64 -15.42 -1.49 -6.44
C PRO A 64 -15.09 -2.47 -5.30
N LEU A 65 -14.50 -3.63 -5.60
CA LEU A 65 -14.05 -4.62 -4.61
C LEU A 65 -12.62 -4.39 -4.11
N PHE A 66 -11.91 -3.41 -4.65
CA PHE A 66 -10.57 -3.11 -4.20
C PHE A 66 -10.64 -2.30 -2.88
N HIS A 67 -9.96 -2.82 -1.87
CA HIS A 67 -9.74 -2.12 -0.61
C HIS A 67 -8.25 -2.22 -0.30
N SER A 68 -7.60 -1.07 -0.11
CA SER A 68 -6.21 -1.03 0.31
C SER A 68 -6.06 -1.60 1.72
N LEU A 69 -4.83 -2.02 2.06
CA LEU A 69 -4.53 -2.47 3.41
C LEU A 69 -4.75 -1.34 4.44
N ASN A 70 -4.34 -0.10 4.11
CA ASN A 70 -4.52 1.02 5.02
C ASN A 70 -5.99 1.32 5.29
N ARG A 71 -6.86 1.28 4.27
CA ARG A 71 -8.31 1.40 4.45
C ARG A 71 -8.84 0.32 5.37
N ARG A 72 -8.44 -0.94 5.16
CA ARG A 72 -8.86 -2.07 6.00
C ARG A 72 -8.41 -1.97 7.45
N LEU A 73 -7.25 -1.38 7.72
CA LEU A 73 -6.70 -1.32 9.08
C LEU A 73 -7.21 -0.12 9.88
N TYR A 74 -7.49 1.00 9.21
CA TYR A 74 -7.73 2.28 9.87
C TYR A 74 -9.14 2.83 9.67
N LEU A 75 -9.90 2.36 8.67
CA LEU A 75 -11.26 2.84 8.37
C LEU A 75 -12.32 1.76 8.55
N ASP A 76 -12.00 0.50 8.22
CA ASP A 76 -12.92 -0.60 8.40
C ASP A 76 -13.00 -0.96 9.90
N THR A 77 -14.10 -0.59 10.56
CA THR A 77 -14.26 -0.65 12.03
C THR A 77 -14.45 -2.06 12.61
N ASP A 78 -14.62 -3.09 11.77
CA ASP A 78 -14.80 -4.49 12.19
C ASP A 78 -13.45 -5.18 12.51
N LEU A 79 -12.64 -4.59 13.40
CA LEU A 79 -11.32 -5.12 13.80
C LEU A 79 -11.40 -6.53 14.40
N ASP A 80 -12.50 -6.89 15.06
CA ASP A 80 -12.74 -8.21 15.65
C ASP A 80 -12.71 -9.36 14.63
N ARG A 81 -12.97 -9.08 13.35
CA ARG A 81 -12.85 -10.07 12.25
C ARG A 81 -11.41 -10.39 11.87
N TRP A 82 -10.43 -9.60 12.32
CA TRP A 82 -9.03 -9.70 11.90
C TRP A 82 -8.12 -10.36 12.94
N CYS A 83 -8.67 -10.93 14.02
CA CYS A 83 -7.92 -11.73 15.00
C CYS A 83 -7.08 -12.86 14.36
N GLY A 84 -7.49 -13.40 13.20
CA GLY A 84 -6.71 -14.37 12.44
C GLY A 84 -5.53 -13.76 11.64
N ALA A 85 -5.62 -12.47 11.30
CA ALA A 85 -4.56 -11.70 10.63
C ALA A 85 -3.64 -10.99 11.63
N SER A 86 -3.89 -11.14 12.93
CA SER A 86 -3.04 -10.59 14.00
C SER A 86 -1.58 -11.01 13.89
N PHE A 87 -1.28 -12.14 13.24
CA PHE A 87 0.09 -12.56 12.93
C PHE A 87 0.78 -11.66 11.89
N LEU A 88 0.05 -11.16 10.88
CA LEU A 88 0.57 -10.19 9.90
C LEU A 88 0.71 -8.79 10.51
N LEU A 89 -0.15 -8.48 11.48
CA LEU A 89 -0.13 -7.26 12.28
C LEU A 89 0.77 -7.37 13.52
N ALA A 90 1.40 -8.55 13.74
CA ALA A 90 2.00 -8.88 15.02
C ALA A 90 3.15 -7.93 15.35
N SER A 91 3.03 -7.33 16.53
CA SER A 91 4.10 -6.70 17.33
C SER A 91 4.56 -5.28 16.96
N HIS A 92 3.70 -4.43 16.39
CA HIS A 92 3.89 -2.99 16.60
C HIS A 92 2.94 -2.49 17.69
N PRO A 93 3.45 -1.98 18.83
CA PRO A 93 2.61 -1.21 19.75
C PRO A 93 2.05 -0.03 18.97
N THR A 94 0.77 -0.08 18.61
CA THR A 94 0.08 1.10 18.09
C THR A 94 -0.05 2.06 19.27
N LEU A 95 0.78 3.10 19.27
CA LEU A 95 0.91 4.09 20.35
C LEU A 95 -0.30 5.03 20.48
N HIS A 96 -1.47 4.61 20.01
CA HIS A 96 -2.67 5.42 19.92
C HIS A 96 -3.85 4.50 20.24
N GLY A 97 -4.47 4.74 21.39
CA GLY A 97 -5.72 4.09 21.81
C GLY A 97 -6.96 4.71 21.20
#